data_AF-A0A534VIK7-F1
#
_entry.id   AF-A0A534VIK7-F1
#
_cell.length_a   1.000
_cell.length_b   1.000
_cell.length_c   1.000
_cell.angle_alpha   90.00
_cell.angle_beta   90.00
_cell.angle_gamma   90.00
#
_symmetry.space_group_name_H-M   'P 1'
#
loop_
_entity.id
_entity.type
_entity.pdbx_description
1 polymer ?
#
loop_
_entity_poly.entity_id
_entity_poly.type
_entity_poly.pdbx_seq_one_letter_code
_entity_poly.pdbx_strand_id
1 'polypeptide(L)'
;GTFSVWMTVSIAEVVKSAFRAARAAAKRWFSAGECLVALAEHFIETWRAQLKQANTLQRRIRARDKHFCQVPGCSRVAVHAHHIKPRSQGGSDDPSNMISLCAAHHLHGMHGGRMRVTGAAPDKLVWEFGLRRSYVAAG
;
A
#
# COMPACT_ATOMS: atom_id res chain seq x y z
N GLY A 1 17.38 14.28 -16.62
CA GLY A 1 16.63 15.15 -15.71
C GLY A 1 17.29 15.15 -14.34
N THR A 2 17.27 16.29 -13.65
CA THR A 2 17.74 16.44 -12.27
C THR A 2 16.57 16.17 -11.31
N PHE A 3 16.80 15.38 -10.26
CA PHE A 3 15.84 15.21 -9.16
C PHE A 3 16.59 15.41 -7.83
N SER A 4 15.88 15.92 -6.82
CA SER A 4 16.41 16.14 -5.47
C SER A 4 15.57 15.35 -4.47
N VAL A 5 16.24 14.71 -3.52
CA VAL A 5 15.60 13.91 -2.46
C VAL A 5 16.33 14.17 -1.14
N TRP A 6 15.56 14.17 -0.05
CA TRP A 6 16.09 14.14 1.31
C TRP A 6 16.19 12.70 1.81
N MET A 7 17.34 12.37 2.39
CA MET A 7 17.61 11.08 3.00
C MET A 7 18.68 11.22 4.09
N THR A 8 18.78 10.24 4.99
CA THR A 8 19.86 10.20 5.98
C THR A 8 21.21 9.93 5.31
N VAL A 9 22.31 10.31 5.96
CA VAL A 9 23.67 10.12 5.44
C VAL A 9 23.97 8.65 5.13
N SER A 10 23.51 7.73 5.98
CA SER A 10 23.70 6.29 5.78
C SER A 10 23.07 5.80 4.47
N ILE A 11 21.85 6.24 4.16
CA ILE A 11 21.17 5.89 2.92
C ILE A 11 21.85 6.57 1.72
N ALA A 12 22.31 7.82 1.88
CA ALA A 12 23.02 8.53 0.83
C ALA A 12 24.32 7.81 0.40
N GLU A 13 25.10 7.28 1.35
CA GLU A 13 26.33 6.55 1.01
C GLU A 13 26.08 5.21 0.31
N VAL A 14 25.00 4.51 0.68
CA VAL A 14 24.56 3.30 -0.03
C VAL A 14 24.17 3.66 -1.47
N VAL A 15 23.35 4.70 -1.66
CA VAL A 15 22.91 5.15 -3.00
C VAL A 15 24.11 5.59 -3.85
N LYS A 16 25.05 6.35 -3.30
CA LYS A 16 26.29 6.76 -4.01
C LYS A 16 27.12 5.55 -4.44
N SER A 17 27.27 4.56 -3.58
CA SER A 17 28.00 3.33 -3.90
C SER A 17 27.31 2.53 -5.00
N ALA A 18 25.98 2.42 -4.93
CA ALA A 18 25.17 1.79 -5.96
C ALA A 18 25.25 2.54 -7.32
N PHE A 19 25.31 3.88 -7.31
CA PHE A 19 25.51 4.67 -8.52
C PHE A 19 26.88 4.43 -9.15
N ARG A 20 27.94 4.34 -8.34
CA ARG A 20 29.28 4.00 -8.82
C ARG A 20 29.28 2.63 -9.50
N ALA A 21 28.66 1.63 -8.87
CA ALA A 21 28.54 0.29 -9.43
C ALA A 21 27.73 0.28 -10.75
N ALA A 22 26.58 0.97 -10.79
CA ALA A 22 25.75 1.07 -11.98
C ALA A 22 26.50 1.72 -13.16
N ARG A 23 27.28 2.79 -12.90
CA ARG A 23 28.11 3.44 -13.93
C ARG A 23 29.26 2.56 -14.39
N ALA A 24 29.91 1.85 -13.48
CA ALA A 24 30.99 0.93 -13.82
C ALA A 24 30.51 -0.23 -14.70
N ALA A 25 29.29 -0.73 -14.47
CA ALA A 25 28.67 -1.77 -15.28
C ALA A 25 28.15 -1.26 -16.64
N ALA A 26 27.94 0.05 -16.78
CA ALA A 26 27.39 0.65 -17.99
C ALA A 26 28.48 0.87 -19.05
N LYS A 27 28.15 0.59 -20.32
CA LYS A 27 29.03 0.88 -21.48
C LYS A 27 29.05 2.37 -21.88
N ARG A 28 28.30 3.22 -21.16
CA ARG A 28 28.20 4.67 -21.39
C ARG A 28 27.94 5.38 -20.07
N TRP A 29 28.18 6.69 -20.04
CA TRP A 29 27.88 7.50 -18.86
C TRP A 29 26.39 7.54 -18.54
N PHE A 30 26.05 7.35 -17.26
CA PHE A 30 24.69 7.46 -16.71
C PHE A 30 24.56 8.70 -15.83
N SER A 31 23.52 9.48 -16.09
CA SER A 31 22.99 10.48 -15.16
C SER A 31 22.48 9.83 -13.86
N ALA A 32 22.28 10.63 -12.82
CA ALA A 32 21.75 10.12 -11.55
C ALA A 32 20.36 9.44 -11.71
N GLY A 33 19.50 9.98 -12.58
CA GLY A 33 18.21 9.38 -12.89
C GLY A 33 18.34 8.02 -13.58
N GLU A 34 19.27 7.91 -14.55
CA GLU A 34 19.55 6.63 -15.20
C GLU A 34 20.15 5.61 -14.23
N CYS A 35 21.00 6.04 -13.28
CA CYS A 35 21.46 5.17 -12.22
C CYS A 35 20.29 4.65 -11.36
N LEU A 36 19.32 5.50 -11.00
CA LEU A 36 18.15 5.05 -10.25
C LEU A 36 17.32 4.04 -11.04
N VAL A 37 17.07 4.29 -12.32
CA VAL A 37 16.31 3.37 -13.18
C VAL A 37 17.03 2.03 -13.27
N ALA A 38 18.33 2.03 -13.56
CA ALA A 38 19.13 0.81 -13.64
C ALA A 38 19.15 0.02 -12.32
N LEU A 39 19.22 0.73 -11.18
CA LEU A 39 19.14 0.08 -9.86
C LEU A 39 17.76 -0.52 -9.61
N ALA A 40 16.68 0.18 -9.98
CA ALA A 40 15.33 -0.33 -9.83
C ALA A 40 15.08 -1.56 -10.72
N GLU A 41 15.54 -1.54 -11.96
CA GLU A 41 15.48 -2.67 -12.90
C GLU A 41 16.29 -3.85 -12.37
N HIS A 42 17.54 -3.62 -11.94
CA HIS A 42 18.38 -4.67 -11.37
C HIS A 42 17.76 -5.29 -10.11
N PHE A 43 17.17 -4.46 -9.23
CA PHE A 43 16.43 -4.94 -8.07
C PHE A 43 15.26 -5.83 -8.49
N ILE A 44 14.44 -5.38 -9.44
CA ILE A 44 13.31 -6.17 -9.93
C ILE A 44 13.79 -7.51 -10.50
N GLU A 45 14.81 -7.51 -11.35
CA GLU A 45 15.33 -8.74 -11.96
C GLU A 45 15.88 -9.71 -10.91
N THR A 46 16.66 -9.19 -9.96
CA THR A 46 17.30 -9.99 -8.90
C THR A 46 16.28 -10.65 -7.97
N TRP A 47 15.18 -9.95 -7.66
CA TRP A 47 14.23 -10.36 -6.62
C TRP A 47 12.89 -10.89 -7.15
N ARG A 48 12.56 -10.73 -8.44
CA ARG A 48 11.26 -11.11 -9.00
C ARG A 48 10.91 -12.59 -8.76
N ALA A 49 11.89 -13.50 -8.90
CA ALA A 49 11.65 -14.93 -8.74
C ALA A 49 11.35 -15.34 -7.29
N GLN A 50 12.01 -14.66 -6.34
CA GLN A 50 11.84 -14.82 -4.90
C GLN A 50 10.55 -14.16 -4.42
N LEU A 51 10.08 -13.14 -5.16
CA LEU A 51 8.78 -12.51 -4.98
C LEU A 51 7.66 -13.25 -5.74
N LYS A 52 7.71 -14.58 -5.88
CA LYS A 52 6.54 -15.37 -6.31
C LYS A 52 5.39 -15.14 -5.32
N GLN A 53 4.60 -14.12 -5.60
CA GLN A 53 3.55 -13.66 -4.71
C GLN A 53 2.31 -14.50 -4.95
N ALA A 54 1.84 -15.15 -3.89
CA ALA A 54 0.57 -15.86 -3.90
C ALA A 54 -0.56 -14.94 -4.41
N ASN A 55 -1.39 -15.44 -5.32
CA ASN A 55 -2.55 -14.74 -5.86
C ASN A 55 -3.72 -14.78 -4.87
N THR A 56 -3.51 -14.22 -3.68
CA THR A 56 -4.53 -14.20 -2.63
C THR A 56 -5.58 -13.13 -2.92
N LEU A 57 -6.80 -13.35 -2.41
CA LEU A 57 -7.85 -12.33 -2.45
C LEU A 57 -7.36 -10.98 -1.88
N GLN A 58 -6.75 -11.01 -0.70
CA GLN A 58 -6.08 -9.87 -0.07
C GLN A 58 -5.18 -9.08 -1.03
N ARG A 59 -4.33 -9.78 -1.79
CA ARG A 59 -3.42 -9.15 -2.76
C ARG A 59 -4.18 -8.54 -3.94
N ARG A 60 -5.17 -9.26 -4.49
CA ARG A 60 -6.00 -8.76 -5.61
C ARG A 60 -6.71 -7.45 -5.25
N ILE A 61 -7.28 -7.37 -4.04
CA ILE A 61 -7.91 -6.14 -3.56
C ILE A 61 -6.89 -5.01 -3.39
N ARG A 62 -5.74 -5.27 -2.77
CA ARG A 62 -4.67 -4.26 -2.66
C ARG A 62 -4.15 -3.79 -4.01
N ALA A 63 -4.02 -4.69 -4.99
CA ALA A 63 -3.59 -4.32 -6.33
C ALA A 63 -4.62 -3.43 -7.05
N ARG A 64 -5.91 -3.77 -6.97
CA ARG A 64 -7.01 -2.92 -7.48
C ARG A 64 -6.93 -1.51 -6.90
N ASP A 65 -6.67 -1.43 -5.60
CA ASP A 65 -6.61 -0.19 -4.83
C ASP A 65 -5.23 0.51 -4.91
N LYS A 66 -4.40 0.11 -5.87
CA LYS A 66 -3.05 0.65 -6.11
C LYS A 66 -2.14 0.64 -4.88
N HIS A 67 -2.38 -0.29 -3.95
CA HIS A 67 -1.69 -0.45 -2.68
C HIS A 67 -1.86 0.73 -1.70
N PHE A 68 -2.84 1.60 -1.90
CA PHE A 68 -3.12 2.73 -1.01
C PHE A 68 -4.40 2.53 -0.20
N CYS A 69 -4.41 3.14 0.98
CA CYS A 69 -5.57 3.17 1.86
C CYS A 69 -6.75 3.88 1.16
N GLN A 70 -7.93 3.25 1.19
CA GLN A 70 -9.14 3.78 0.55
C GLN A 70 -9.92 4.77 1.42
N VAL A 71 -9.47 5.06 2.64
CA VAL A 71 -10.06 6.12 3.46
C VAL A 71 -9.78 7.47 2.79
N PRO A 72 -10.82 8.30 2.55
CA PRO A 72 -10.67 9.63 1.95
C PRO A 72 -9.56 10.45 2.61
N GLY A 73 -8.67 11.03 1.79
CA GLY A 73 -7.55 11.86 2.24
C GLY A 73 -6.33 11.10 2.81
N CYS A 74 -6.37 9.76 2.89
CA CYS A 74 -5.22 8.98 3.36
C CYS A 74 -4.25 8.64 2.23
N SER A 75 -2.96 8.95 2.40
CA SER A 75 -1.89 8.59 1.45
C SER A 75 -1.03 7.40 1.91
N ARG A 76 -1.40 6.74 3.02
CA ARG A 76 -0.62 5.64 3.58
C ARG A 76 -0.80 4.36 2.77
N VAL A 77 0.26 3.54 2.72
CA VAL A 77 0.23 2.21 2.12
C VAL A 77 -0.79 1.31 2.83
N ALA A 78 -1.59 0.61 2.05
CA ALA A 78 -2.51 -0.40 2.55
C ALA A 78 -1.80 -1.72 2.82
N VAL A 79 -2.11 -2.31 3.97
CA VAL A 79 -1.54 -3.60 4.41
C VAL A 79 -2.61 -4.68 4.55
N HIS A 80 -3.89 -4.30 4.60
CA HIS A 80 -5.01 -5.22 4.76
C HIS A 80 -6.11 -4.91 3.75
N ALA A 81 -6.72 -5.93 3.16
CA ALA A 81 -8.05 -5.89 2.58
C ALA A 81 -9.08 -6.15 3.69
N HIS A 82 -10.08 -5.29 3.79
CA HIS A 82 -11.11 -5.28 4.82
C HIS A 82 -12.46 -5.46 4.17
N HIS A 83 -13.30 -6.32 4.75
CA HIS A 83 -14.68 -6.49 4.32
C HIS A 83 -15.54 -5.30 4.75
N ILE A 84 -16.29 -4.70 3.81
CA ILE A 84 -17.25 -3.61 4.08
C ILE A 84 -18.39 -4.14 4.95
N LYS A 85 -19.05 -5.21 4.50
CA LYS A 85 -19.95 -6.02 5.31
C LYS A 85 -19.15 -7.15 5.97
N PRO A 86 -19.05 -7.22 7.30
CA PRO A 86 -18.27 -8.25 7.99
C PRO A 86 -18.72 -9.66 7.63
N ARG A 87 -17.76 -10.59 7.52
CA ARG A 87 -18.06 -12.02 7.27
C ARG A 87 -18.97 -12.63 8.34
N SER A 88 -18.81 -12.23 9.60
CA SER A 88 -19.68 -12.66 10.71
C SER A 88 -21.15 -12.22 10.57
N GLN A 89 -21.42 -11.25 9.69
CA GLN A 89 -22.76 -10.76 9.36
C GLN A 89 -23.21 -11.22 7.97
N GLY A 90 -22.53 -12.22 7.38
CA GLY A 90 -22.83 -12.74 6.05
C GLY A 90 -22.36 -11.82 4.91
N GLY A 91 -21.21 -11.17 5.06
CA GLY A 91 -20.51 -10.52 3.95
C GLY A 91 -19.72 -11.51 3.10
N SER A 92 -19.75 -11.33 1.78
CA SER A 92 -19.03 -12.20 0.83
C SER A 92 -17.56 -11.80 0.66
N ASP A 93 -16.79 -12.70 0.06
CA ASP A 93 -15.41 -12.46 -0.41
C ASP A 93 -15.35 -11.80 -1.80
N ASP A 94 -16.49 -11.31 -2.32
CA ASP A 94 -16.51 -10.58 -3.58
C ASP A 94 -15.68 -9.30 -3.47
N PRO A 95 -14.93 -8.93 -4.52
CA PRO A 95 -14.16 -7.70 -4.52
C PRO A 95 -14.97 -6.45 -4.21
N SER A 96 -16.26 -6.41 -4.60
CA SER A 96 -17.17 -5.29 -4.29
C SER A 96 -17.44 -5.12 -2.80
N ASN A 97 -17.28 -6.17 -1.99
CA ASN A 97 -17.43 -6.13 -0.54
C ASN A 97 -16.09 -5.90 0.18
N MET A 98 -15.00 -5.57 -0.53
CA MET A 98 -13.68 -5.44 0.09
C MET A 98 -12.95 -4.17 -0.36
N ILE A 99 -12.21 -3.55 0.58
CA ILE A 99 -11.37 -2.36 0.34
C ILE A 99 -10.02 -2.49 1.02
N SER A 100 -9.02 -1.75 0.54
CA SER A 100 -7.68 -1.74 1.11
C SER A 100 -7.49 -0.65 2.16
N LEU A 101 -6.94 -1.00 3.32
CA LEU A 101 -6.72 -0.12 4.46
C LEU A 101 -5.28 -0.18 4.98
N CYS A 102 -4.77 0.97 5.43
CA CYS A 102 -3.55 1.02 6.23
C CYS A 102 -3.79 0.43 7.63
N ALA A 103 -2.71 0.08 8.35
CA ALA A 103 -2.82 -0.53 9.67
C ALA A 103 -3.63 0.34 10.65
N ALA A 104 -3.39 1.65 10.66
CA ALA A 104 -4.05 2.60 11.55
C ALA A 104 -5.57 2.65 11.33
N HIS A 105 -6.01 2.83 10.08
CA HIS A 105 -7.45 2.88 9.78
C HIS A 105 -8.12 1.52 9.88
N HIS A 106 -7.43 0.42 9.56
CA HIS A 106 -7.98 -0.91 9.75
C HIS A 106 -8.25 -1.20 11.24
N LEU A 107 -7.24 -1.03 12.09
CA LEU A 107 -7.31 -1.43 13.50
C LEU A 107 -8.04 -0.40 14.37
N HIS A 108 -7.68 0.88 14.27
CA HIS A 108 -8.21 1.90 15.17
C HIS A 108 -9.42 2.65 14.62
N GLY A 109 -9.54 2.69 13.29
CA GLY A 109 -10.68 3.26 12.59
C GLY A 109 -11.85 2.29 12.56
N MET A 110 -11.76 1.25 11.71
CA MET A 110 -12.81 0.27 11.47
C MET A 110 -13.07 -0.59 12.70
N HIS A 111 -12.08 -1.38 13.14
CA HIS A 111 -12.25 -2.25 14.31
C HIS A 111 -12.38 -1.48 15.64
N GLY A 112 -11.83 -0.26 15.69
CA GLY A 112 -12.02 0.65 16.83
C GLY A 112 -13.40 1.30 16.90
N GLY A 113 -14.24 1.15 15.86
CA GLY A 113 -15.59 1.72 15.81
C GLY A 113 -15.62 3.24 15.69
N ARG A 114 -14.55 3.87 15.17
CA ARG A 114 -14.42 5.32 14.99
C ARG A 114 -14.84 5.80 13.60
N MET A 115 -14.91 4.87 12.65
CA MET A 115 -15.37 5.09 11.29
C MET A 115 -16.11 3.86 10.78
N ARG A 116 -16.95 4.08 9.77
CA ARG A 116 -17.68 3.04 9.06
C ARG A 116 -17.62 3.33 7.57
N VAL A 117 -17.64 2.26 6.78
CA VAL A 117 -17.85 2.33 5.34
C VAL A 117 -19.03 1.45 4.98
N THR A 118 -19.86 1.92 4.05
CA THR A 118 -20.97 1.16 3.45
C THR A 118 -20.93 1.30 1.93
N GLY A 119 -21.76 0.51 1.24
CA GLY A 119 -21.87 0.51 -0.21
C GLY A 119 -21.00 -0.57 -0.88
N ALA A 120 -20.53 -0.29 -2.09
CA ALA A 120 -19.80 -1.26 -2.93
C ALA A 120 -18.51 -0.66 -3.50
N ALA A 121 -17.40 -1.36 -3.29
CA ALA A 121 -16.11 -0.99 -3.84
C ALA A 121 -16.06 -1.17 -5.38
N PRO A 122 -15.22 -0.38 -6.09
CA PRO A 122 -14.39 0.68 -5.53
C PRO A 122 -15.11 2.04 -5.41
N ASP A 123 -16.14 2.28 -6.21
CA ASP A 123 -16.58 3.66 -6.48
C ASP A 123 -17.86 4.09 -5.74
N LYS A 124 -18.61 3.14 -5.16
CA LYS A 124 -19.91 3.42 -4.49
C LYS A 124 -19.76 3.31 -2.98
N LEU A 125 -18.72 3.93 -2.43
CA LEU A 125 -18.43 3.90 -0.99
C LEU A 125 -19.00 5.14 -0.29
N VAL A 126 -19.62 4.94 0.86
CA VAL A 126 -20.05 6.01 1.76
C VAL A 126 -19.30 5.86 3.07
N TRP A 127 -18.62 6.93 3.50
CA TRP A 127 -17.79 6.97 4.70
C TRP A 127 -18.44 7.79 5.80
N GLU A 128 -18.47 7.23 7.00
CA GLU A 128 -18.88 7.92 8.22
C GLU A 128 -17.67 8.02 9.17
N PHE A 129 -17.42 9.22 9.69
CA PHE A 129 -16.31 9.52 10.59
C PHE A 129 -16.81 10.04 11.95
N GLY A 130 -15.94 10.00 12.96
CA GLY A 130 -16.24 10.56 14.27
C GLY A 130 -17.24 9.74 15.08
N LEU A 131 -17.45 8.47 14.69
CA LEU A 131 -18.32 7.57 15.43
C LEU A 131 -17.77 7.37 16.84
N ARG A 132 -18.62 7.56 17.85
CA ARG A 132 -18.32 7.15 19.22
C ARG A 132 -18.70 5.68 19.36
N ARG A 133 -17.94 4.92 20.15
CA ARG A 133 -18.36 3.57 20.55
C ARG A 133 -19.74 3.68 21.19
N SER A 134 -20.78 3.18 20.53
CA SER A 134 -22.04 2.89 21.20
C SER A 134 -21.75 1.73 22.15
N TYR A 135 -21.71 2.01 23.45
CA TYR A 135 -21.94 0.96 24.45
C TYR A 135 -23.40 0.54 24.26
N VAL A 136 -23.65 -0.43 23.37
CA VAL A 136 -24.88 -1.18 23.47
C VAL A 136 -24.69 -1.99 24.74
N ALA A 137 -25.34 -1.57 25.83
CA ALA A 137 -25.44 -2.38 27.03
C ALA A 137 -25.93 -3.75 26.57
N ALA A 138 -25.11 -4.78 26.79
CA ALA A 138 -25.58 -6.15 26.67
C ALA A 138 -26.71 -6.30 27.70
N GLY A 139 -27.94 -6.33 27.20
CA GLY A 139 -29.11 -6.75 27.97
C GLY A 139 -29.16 -8.26 28.10
#